data_AF-A0A2V2UNY2-F1
#
_entry.id   AF-A0A2V2UNY2-F1
#
_cell.length_a   1.000
_cell.length_b   1.000
_cell.length_c   1.000
_cell.angle_alpha   90.00
_cell.angle_beta   90.00
_cell.angle_gamma   90.00
#
_symmetry.space_group_name_H-M   'P 1'
#
loop_
_entity.id
_entity.type
_entity.pdbx_description
1 polymer ?
#
loop_
_entity_poly.entity_id
_entity_poly.type
_entity_poly.pdbx_seq_one_letter_code
_entity_poly.pdbx_strand_id
1 'polypeptide(L)'
;MGHDCGVIPKVTNYDEWAKQIKTARIIVNCPDEVDVETMCAWITRDETKEKQAKCWREVKKHMYLLGPIPRHVFDEEAFRERCGAVKFALQSINEVTVKEHFSRGGESPWYSEDPSHKPVKVVREIYAGGVTRFNAPISDCLEERTLERLPSVAE
;
A
#
# COMPACT_ATOMS: atom_id res chain seq x y z
N MET A 1 19.11 -24.55 -20.35
CA MET A 1 18.74 -24.95 -18.97
C MET A 1 18.19 -23.71 -18.30
N GLY A 2 16.87 -23.54 -18.28
CA GLY A 2 16.23 -22.40 -17.64
C GLY A 2 16.16 -22.65 -16.13
N HIS A 3 16.74 -21.75 -15.34
CA HIS A 3 16.48 -21.74 -13.91
C HIS A 3 15.08 -21.18 -13.70
N ASP A 4 14.16 -22.07 -13.31
CA ASP A 4 12.82 -21.74 -12.84
C ASP A 4 12.94 -21.07 -11.47
N CYS A 5 13.15 -19.76 -11.46
CA CYS A 5 13.07 -18.92 -10.28
C CYS A 5 11.68 -18.25 -10.25
N GLY A 6 10.66 -18.98 -9.78
CA GLY A 6 9.33 -18.41 -9.76
C GLY A 6 8.21 -19.28 -9.18
N VAL A 7 8.42 -19.97 -8.06
CA VAL A 7 7.27 -20.48 -7.30
C VAL A 7 6.58 -19.28 -6.65
N ILE A 8 5.59 -18.71 -7.33
CA ILE A 8 4.64 -17.78 -6.72
C ILE A 8 3.95 -18.55 -5.59
N PRO A 9 4.07 -18.14 -4.32
CA PRO A 9 3.49 -18.91 -3.22
C PRO A 9 1.97 -18.99 -3.38
N LYS A 10 1.44 -20.22 -3.41
CA LYS A 10 -0.01 -20.45 -3.43
C LYS A 10 -0.60 -20.08 -2.07
N VAL A 11 -1.82 -19.54 -2.06
CA VAL A 11 -2.55 -19.14 -0.83
C VAL A 11 -2.55 -20.28 0.21
N THR A 12 -2.73 -21.52 -0.23
CA THR A 12 -2.69 -22.73 0.61
C THR A 12 -1.38 -22.92 1.39
N ASN A 13 -0.25 -22.43 0.86
CA ASN A 13 1.05 -22.54 1.54
C ASN A 13 1.12 -21.60 2.75
N TYR A 14 0.41 -20.47 2.74
CA TYR A 14 0.39 -19.54 3.87
C TYR A 14 -0.40 -20.12 5.05
N ASP A 15 -1.51 -20.80 4.78
CA ASP A 15 -2.34 -21.46 5.80
C ASP A 15 -1.60 -22.61 6.50
N GLU A 16 -0.77 -23.34 5.75
CA GLU A 16 0.08 -24.40 6.30
C GLU A 16 1.27 -23.85 7.08
N TRP A 17 1.91 -22.77 6.59
CA TRP A 17 2.97 -22.07 7.33
C TRP A 17 2.46 -21.46 8.64
N ALA A 18 1.24 -20.93 8.67
CA ALA A 18 0.61 -20.41 9.88
C ALA A 18 0.43 -21.50 10.97
N LYS A 19 0.22 -22.76 10.59
CA LYS A 19 0.05 -23.90 11.52
C LYS A 19 1.36 -24.41 12.12
N GLN A 20 2.49 -24.25 11.40
CA GLN A 20 3.78 -24.81 11.81
C GLN A 20 4.57 -23.90 12.78
N ILE A 21 4.33 -22.59 12.77
CA ILE A 21 5.08 -21.64 13.60
C ILE A 21 4.41 -21.52 14.98
N LYS A 22 5.08 -22.01 16.05
CA LYS A 22 4.87 -21.48 17.42
C LYS A 22 5.15 -19.97 17.35
N THR A 23 4.09 -19.16 17.33
CA THR A 23 3.94 -18.04 16.40
C THR A 23 4.76 -16.80 16.77
N ALA A 24 6.00 -16.71 16.27
CA ALA A 24 6.66 -15.42 16.13
C ALA A 24 6.01 -14.66 14.98
N ARG A 25 5.36 -13.52 15.25
CA ARG A 25 4.78 -12.68 14.20
C ARG A 25 5.91 -12.02 13.42
N ILE A 26 6.07 -12.40 12.15
CA ILE A 26 6.93 -11.68 11.20
C ILE A 26 6.14 -10.46 10.72
N ILE A 27 6.68 -9.27 10.97
CA ILE A 27 6.10 -8.01 10.52
C ILE A 27 7.06 -7.45 9.47
N VAL A 28 6.58 -7.33 8.25
CA VAL A 28 7.32 -6.73 7.14
C VAL A 28 6.80 -5.32 6.94
N ASN A 29 7.68 -4.33 7.04
CA ASN A 29 7.31 -2.95 6.77
C ASN A 29 7.07 -2.76 5.26
N CYS A 30 6.18 -1.85 4.90
CA CYS A 30 6.09 -1.38 3.52
C CYS A 30 7.37 -0.61 3.16
N PRO A 31 7.84 -0.68 1.90
CA PRO A 31 8.92 0.17 1.42
C PRO A 31 8.58 1.65 1.62
N ASP A 32 9.59 2.47 1.87
CA ASP A 32 9.48 3.93 1.81
C ASP A 32 9.99 4.51 0.48
N GLU A 33 10.04 5.84 0.36
CA GLU A 33 10.54 6.51 -0.85
C GLU A 33 11.98 6.15 -1.18
N VAL A 34 12.85 6.03 -0.17
CA VAL A 34 14.27 5.72 -0.37
C VAL A 34 14.45 4.27 -0.78
N ASP A 35 13.65 3.36 -0.22
CA ASP A 35 13.61 1.96 -0.64
C ASP A 35 13.22 1.84 -2.12
N VAL A 36 12.15 2.53 -2.53
CA VAL A 36 11.64 2.49 -3.92
C VAL A 36 12.60 3.19 -4.89
N GLU A 37 13.24 4.30 -4.48
CA GLU A 37 14.29 4.96 -5.25
C GLU A 37 15.46 4.00 -5.52
N THR A 38 15.90 3.29 -4.48
CA THR A 38 16.96 2.28 -4.56
C THR A 38 16.56 1.14 -5.50
N MET A 39 15.30 0.67 -5.44
CA MET A 39 14.78 -0.33 -6.38
C MET A 39 14.80 0.17 -7.83
N CYS A 40 14.37 1.41 -8.08
CA CYS A 40 14.41 1.99 -9.43
C CYS A 40 15.85 2.07 -9.96
N ALA A 41 16.80 2.55 -9.15
CA ALA A 41 18.21 2.58 -9.50
C ALA A 41 18.77 1.17 -9.80
N TRP A 42 18.37 0.16 -9.02
CA TRP A 42 18.80 -1.22 -9.21
C TRP A 42 18.23 -1.87 -10.47
N ILE A 43 16.93 -1.68 -10.75
CA ILE A 43 16.24 -2.20 -11.94
C ILE A 43 16.85 -1.59 -13.21
N THR A 44 17.27 -0.33 -13.15
CA THR A 44 17.84 0.42 -14.28
C THR A 44 19.37 0.57 -14.18
N ARG A 45 20.05 -0.31 -13.42
CA ARG A 45 21.49 -0.18 -13.12
C ARG A 45 22.39 -0.20 -14.36
N ASP A 46 22.00 -0.94 -15.39
CA ASP A 46 22.76 -1.11 -16.64
C ASP A 46 22.32 -0.10 -17.73
N GLU A 47 21.41 0.81 -17.37
CA GLU A 47 20.83 1.80 -18.27
C GLU A 47 21.49 3.18 -18.13
N THR A 48 21.22 4.07 -19.10
CA THR A 48 21.76 5.43 -19.06
C THR A 48 21.15 6.26 -17.92
N LYS A 49 21.86 7.31 -17.48
CA LYS A 49 21.38 8.22 -16.44
C LYS A 49 20.02 8.85 -16.79
N GLU A 50 19.76 9.11 -18.07
CA GLU A 50 18.48 9.64 -18.53
C GLU A 50 17.34 8.64 -18.33
N LYS A 51 17.59 7.34 -18.59
CA LYS A 51 16.61 6.29 -18.35
C LYS A 51 16.36 6.05 -16.87
N GLN A 52 17.39 6.11 -16.03
CA GLN A 52 17.25 6.03 -14.56
C GLN A 52 16.39 7.19 -14.04
N ALA A 53 16.68 8.43 -14.48
CA ALA A 53 15.90 9.61 -14.12
C ALA A 53 14.46 9.54 -14.64
N LYS A 54 14.22 8.93 -15.81
CA LYS A 54 12.87 8.68 -16.34
C LYS A 54 12.12 7.66 -15.47
N CYS A 55 12.74 6.53 -15.13
CA CYS A 55 12.15 5.55 -14.21
C CYS A 55 11.73 6.22 -12.90
N TRP A 56 12.63 7.01 -12.31
CA TRP A 56 12.35 7.62 -11.01
C TRP A 56 11.18 8.60 -11.06
N ARG A 57 11.09 9.38 -12.14
CA ARG A 57 9.99 10.33 -12.36
C ARG A 57 8.63 9.65 -12.46
N GLU A 58 8.53 8.56 -13.21
CA GLU A 58 7.27 7.81 -13.33
C GLU A 58 6.91 7.13 -12.00
N VAL A 59 7.89 6.52 -11.33
CA VAL A 59 7.69 5.86 -10.04
C VAL A 59 7.24 6.85 -8.96
N LYS A 60 7.85 8.05 -8.87
CA LYS A 60 7.38 9.11 -7.97
C LYS A 60 5.93 9.49 -8.21
N LYS A 61 5.53 9.63 -9.48
CA LYS A 61 4.14 9.93 -9.85
C LYS A 61 3.19 8.82 -9.38
N HIS A 62 3.57 7.56 -9.55
CA HIS A 62 2.77 6.43 -9.08
C HIS A 62 2.67 6.39 -7.56
N MET A 63 3.78 6.67 -6.86
CA MET A 63 3.82 6.76 -5.40
C MET A 63 2.92 7.86 -4.84
N TYR A 64 2.93 9.04 -5.44
CA TYR A 64 2.02 10.11 -5.03
C TYR A 64 0.54 9.67 -5.11
N LEU A 65 0.19 8.88 -6.12
CA LEU A 65 -1.18 8.42 -6.35
C LEU A 65 -1.60 7.18 -5.56
N LEU A 66 -0.69 6.24 -5.28
CA LEU A 66 -1.02 4.92 -4.72
C LEU A 66 -0.09 4.46 -3.58
N GLY A 67 0.90 5.27 -3.21
CA GLY A 67 1.90 4.95 -2.21
C GLY A 67 3.03 4.08 -2.76
N PRO A 68 4.06 3.79 -1.93
CA PRO A 68 5.25 3.01 -2.31
C PRO A 68 4.98 1.50 -2.39
N ILE A 69 3.95 1.07 -3.13
CA ILE A 69 3.61 -0.35 -3.30
C ILE A 69 4.31 -0.88 -4.55
N PRO A 70 5.36 -1.72 -4.45
CA PRO A 70 6.18 -2.11 -5.60
C PRO A 70 5.37 -2.62 -6.80
N ARG A 71 4.35 -3.44 -6.51
CA ARG A 71 3.45 -4.00 -7.53
C ARG A 71 2.75 -2.94 -8.38
N HIS A 72 2.39 -1.79 -7.80
CA HIS A 72 1.64 -0.74 -8.49
C HIS A 72 2.51 0.44 -8.93
N VAL A 73 3.75 0.54 -8.48
CA VAL A 73 4.65 1.63 -8.90
C VAL A 73 5.53 1.23 -10.10
N PHE A 74 5.86 -0.05 -10.26
CA PHE A 74 6.71 -0.54 -11.35
C PHE A 74 5.97 -1.21 -12.51
N ASP A 75 4.65 -1.39 -12.40
CA ASP A 75 3.82 -2.02 -13.43
C ASP A 75 2.67 -1.09 -13.84
N GLU A 76 2.67 -0.66 -15.10
CA GLU A 76 1.71 0.34 -15.63
C GLU A 76 0.27 -0.18 -15.67
N GLU A 77 0.08 -1.47 -15.96
CA GLU A 77 -1.26 -2.07 -16.02
C GLU A 77 -1.84 -2.18 -14.61
N ALA A 78 -1.08 -2.76 -13.68
CA ALA A 78 -1.46 -2.87 -12.28
C ALA A 78 -1.62 -1.49 -11.62
N PHE A 79 -0.84 -0.49 -12.04
CA PHE A 79 -1.01 0.91 -11.63
C PHE A 79 -2.38 1.45 -12.06
N ARG A 80 -2.71 1.33 -13.35
CA ARG A 80 -3.96 1.84 -13.93
C ARG A 80 -5.19 1.16 -13.34
N GLU A 81 -5.14 -0.16 -13.19
CA GLU A 81 -6.22 -0.94 -12.56
C GLU A 81 -6.44 -0.51 -11.11
N ARG A 82 -5.36 -0.37 -10.34
CA ARG A 82 -5.42 0.08 -8.94
C ARG A 82 -5.96 1.51 -8.85
N CYS A 83 -5.54 2.41 -9.73
CA CYS A 83 -6.10 3.77 -9.82
C CYS A 83 -7.61 3.77 -10.05
N GLY A 84 -8.10 2.95 -10.99
CA GLY A 84 -9.54 2.82 -11.25
C GLY A 84 -10.29 2.29 -10.03
N ALA A 85 -9.74 1.27 -9.38
CA ALA A 85 -10.36 0.64 -8.22
C ALA A 85 -10.38 1.56 -6.98
N VAL A 86 -9.32 2.34 -6.77
CA VAL A 86 -9.23 3.37 -5.72
C VAL A 86 -10.22 4.50 -5.98
N LYS A 87 -10.31 4.98 -7.23
CA LYS A 87 -11.27 6.02 -7.61
C LYS A 87 -12.70 5.57 -7.35
N PHE A 88 -13.04 4.34 -7.75
CA PHE A 88 -14.36 3.76 -7.51
C PHE A 88 -14.65 3.64 -6.00
N ALA A 89 -13.72 3.08 -5.23
CA ALA A 89 -13.88 2.94 -3.78
C ALA A 89 -14.08 4.29 -3.10
N LEU A 90 -13.28 5.30 -3.45
CA LEU A 90 -13.43 6.65 -2.90
C LEU A 90 -14.82 7.20 -3.22
N GLN A 91 -15.32 7.05 -4.45
CA GLN A 91 -16.67 7.49 -4.85
C GLN A 91 -17.80 6.78 -4.09
N SER A 92 -17.59 5.55 -3.64
CA SER A 92 -18.58 4.78 -2.86
C SER A 92 -18.63 5.21 -1.39
N ILE A 93 -17.54 5.74 -0.83
CA ILE A 93 -17.50 6.24 0.55
C ILE A 93 -18.27 7.56 0.65
N ASN A 94 -19.03 7.76 1.73
CA ASN A 94 -19.75 9.00 2.03
C ASN A 94 -19.42 9.51 3.43
N GLU A 95 -19.91 10.70 3.80
CA GLU A 95 -19.63 11.35 5.10
C GLU A 95 -20.04 10.51 6.31
N VAL A 96 -21.03 9.63 6.17
CA VAL A 96 -21.47 8.76 7.26
C VAL A 96 -20.48 7.61 7.48
N THR A 97 -19.98 7.01 6.41
CA THR A 97 -19.09 5.82 6.49
C THR A 97 -17.60 6.17 6.52
N VAL A 98 -17.23 7.40 6.17
CA VAL A 98 -15.81 7.76 6.03
C VAL A 98 -15.02 7.62 7.33
N LYS A 99 -15.63 7.94 8.47
CA LYS A 99 -14.98 7.81 9.77
C LYS A 99 -14.64 6.35 10.06
N GLU A 100 -15.47 5.40 9.63
CA GLU A 100 -15.21 3.96 9.79
C GLU A 100 -13.94 3.51 9.04
N HIS A 101 -13.58 4.20 7.95
CA HIS A 101 -12.42 3.85 7.12
C HIS A 101 -11.11 4.51 7.57
N PHE A 102 -11.16 5.70 8.18
CA PHE A 102 -9.97 6.50 8.55
C PHE A 102 -9.84 6.74 10.06
N SER A 103 -10.58 6.00 10.90
CA SER A 103 -10.56 6.16 12.36
C SER A 103 -9.18 5.92 12.98
N ARG A 104 -8.75 6.86 13.84
CA ARG A 104 -7.54 6.77 14.67
C ARG A 104 -7.86 6.23 16.07
N GLY A 105 -8.19 4.93 16.19
CA GLY A 105 -8.13 4.23 17.48
C GLY A 105 -9.21 3.19 17.79
N GLY A 106 -8.89 2.30 18.75
CA GLY A 106 -9.82 1.49 19.54
C GLY A 106 -10.36 0.21 18.89
N GLU A 107 -10.69 0.25 17.62
CA GLU A 107 -11.24 -0.90 16.90
C GLU A 107 -10.12 -1.58 16.12
N SER A 108 -10.06 -2.91 16.18
CA SER A 108 -9.14 -3.71 15.39
C SER A 108 -9.16 -3.21 13.93
N PRO A 109 -7.99 -3.02 13.27
CA PRO A 109 -7.98 -2.59 11.87
C PRO A 109 -8.92 -3.49 11.09
N TRP A 110 -9.95 -2.89 10.50
CA TRP A 110 -10.99 -3.61 9.79
C TRP A 110 -10.30 -4.51 8.77
N TYR A 111 -10.43 -5.82 8.93
CA TYR A 111 -10.14 -6.80 7.90
C TYR A 111 -11.51 -7.11 7.29
N SER A 112 -11.91 -6.31 6.32
CA SER A 112 -13.12 -6.54 5.55
C SER A 112 -12.74 -6.92 4.12
N GLU A 113 -13.56 -7.73 3.46
CA GLU A 113 -13.41 -7.98 2.02
C GLU A 113 -13.94 -6.78 1.19
N ASP A 114 -14.35 -5.70 1.85
CA ASP A 114 -14.99 -4.53 1.26
C ASP A 114 -14.01 -3.69 0.39
N PRO A 115 -14.47 -3.18 -0.78
CA PRO A 115 -13.73 -2.23 -1.62
C PRO A 115 -13.09 -1.04 -0.90
N SER A 116 -13.53 -0.66 0.30
CA SER A 116 -12.93 0.39 1.13
C SER A 116 -11.49 0.14 1.60
N HIS A 117 -10.96 -1.10 1.46
CA HIS A 117 -9.54 -1.38 1.72
C HIS A 117 -8.60 -0.94 0.60
N LYS A 118 -9.13 -0.60 -0.56
CA LYS A 118 -8.32 -0.15 -1.71
C LYS A 118 -7.67 1.22 -1.48
N PRO A 119 -8.34 2.23 -0.85
CA PRO A 119 -7.76 3.55 -0.58
C PRO A 119 -6.94 3.67 0.71
N VAL A 120 -6.88 2.65 1.58
CA VAL A 120 -6.22 2.76 2.90
C VAL A 120 -5.01 1.85 3.05
N LYS A 121 -4.10 2.24 3.93
CA LYS A 121 -3.00 1.42 4.49
C LYS A 121 -3.19 1.28 5.99
N VAL A 122 -2.73 0.16 6.55
CA VAL A 122 -2.67 -0.02 8.00
C VAL A 122 -1.37 0.58 8.51
N VAL A 123 -1.48 1.57 9.38
CA VAL A 123 -0.36 2.18 10.10
C VAL A 123 -0.25 1.56 11.48
N ARG A 124 0.98 1.30 11.89
CA ARG A 124 1.31 0.77 13.21
C ARG A 124 2.21 1.76 13.92
N GLU A 125 1.75 2.27 15.05
CA GLU A 125 2.57 3.09 15.94
C GLU A 125 3.03 2.24 17.13
N ILE A 126 4.31 2.32 17.46
CA ILE A 126 4.95 1.56 18.53
C ILE A 126 5.35 2.52 19.64
N TYR A 127 4.92 2.22 20.85
CA TYR A 127 5.20 3.00 22.04
C TYR A 127 5.78 2.10 23.13
N ALA A 128 6.41 2.70 24.15
CA ALA A 128 7.00 1.97 25.27
C ALA A 128 6.00 1.01 25.98
N GLY A 129 4.71 1.34 25.97
CA GLY A 129 3.64 0.56 26.60
C GLY A 129 2.76 -0.28 25.66
N GLY A 130 3.03 -0.30 24.35
CA GLY A 130 2.17 -1.07 23.44
C GLY A 130 2.26 -0.68 21.96
N VAL A 131 1.24 -1.12 21.22
CA VAL A 131 1.14 -0.93 19.78
C VAL A 131 -0.27 -0.45 19.47
N THR A 132 -0.39 0.66 18.75
CA THR A 132 -1.65 1.14 18.18
C THR A 132 -1.66 0.87 16.69
N ARG A 133 -2.82 0.50 16.15
CA ARG A 133 -3.03 0.32 14.70
C ARG A 133 -4.23 1.15 14.28
N PHE A 134 -4.12 1.77 13.10
CA PHE A 134 -5.21 2.52 12.50
C PHE A 134 -5.07 2.50 10.98
N ASN A 135 -6.15 2.85 10.29
CA ASN A 135 -6.13 3.02 8.85
C ASN A 135 -5.77 4.46 8.51
N ALA A 136 -4.92 4.63 7.50
CA ALA A 136 -4.57 5.93 6.93
C ALA A 136 -4.75 5.88 5.41
N PRO A 137 -4.84 7.02 4.72
CA PRO A 137 -4.78 7.04 3.25
C PRO A 137 -3.53 6.33 2.74
N ILE A 138 -3.66 5.60 1.63
CA ILE A 138 -2.55 4.84 1.04
C ILE A 138 -1.44 5.75 0.50
N SER A 139 -1.79 6.98 0.14
CA SER A 139 -0.91 7.99 -0.46
C SER A 139 -1.39 9.40 -0.16
N ASP A 140 -0.48 10.37 -0.33
CA ASP A 140 -0.75 11.79 -0.09
C ASP A 140 -1.87 12.32 -1.01
N CYS A 141 -1.89 11.93 -2.30
CA CYS A 141 -2.97 12.34 -3.20
C CYS A 141 -4.35 11.84 -2.73
N LEU A 142 -4.42 10.67 -2.11
CA LEU A 142 -5.68 10.17 -1.58
C LEU A 142 -6.07 10.87 -0.29
N GLU A 143 -5.11 11.25 0.55
CA GLU A 143 -5.38 12.10 1.70
C GLU A 143 -6.01 13.42 1.26
N GLU A 144 -5.36 14.13 0.33
CA GLU A 144 -5.85 15.38 -0.25
C GLU A 144 -7.27 15.23 -0.81
N ARG A 145 -7.49 14.23 -1.68
CA ARG A 145 -8.81 13.99 -2.31
C ARG A 145 -9.88 13.55 -1.33
N THR A 146 -9.50 12.83 -0.29
CA THR A 146 -10.45 12.43 0.75
C THR A 146 -10.89 13.65 1.54
N LEU A 147 -9.95 14.51 1.95
CA LEU A 147 -10.25 15.74 2.69
C LEU A 147 -11.07 16.74 1.85
N GLU A 148 -10.76 16.90 0.57
CA GLU A 148 -11.51 17.76 -0.35
C GLU A 148 -12.98 17.34 -0.48
N ARG A 149 -13.24 16.02 -0.47
CA ARG A 149 -14.58 15.47 -0.69
C ARG A 149 -15.35 15.20 0.59
N LEU A 150 -14.65 14.85 1.68
CA LEU A 150 -15.18 14.35 2.94
C LEU A 150 -14.50 15.09 4.10
N PRO A 151 -14.76 16.39 4.29
CA PRO A 151 -14.11 17.21 5.32
C PRO A 151 -14.31 16.69 6.75
N SER A 152 -15.35 15.90 7.03
CA SER A 152 -15.58 15.33 8.37
C SER A 152 -14.48 14.36 8.81
N VAL A 153 -13.59 13.93 7.92
CA VAL A 153 -12.39 13.13 8.24
C VAL A 153 -11.41 13.89 9.14
N ALA A 154 -11.39 15.21 9.05
CA ALA A 154 -10.51 16.06 9.87
C ALA A 154 -11.11 16.40 11.25
N GLU A 155 -12.37 16.04 11.51
CA GLU A 155 -13.11 16.30 12.75
C GLU A 155 -13.12 15.11 13.71
#